data_AF-T0MMY7-F1
#
_entry.id   AF-T0MMY7-F1
#
_cell.length_a   1.000
_cell.length_b   1.000
_cell.length_c   1.000
_cell.angle_alpha   90.00
_cell.angle_beta   90.00
_cell.angle_gamma   90.00
#
_symmetry.space_group_name_H-M   'P 1'
#
loop_
_entity.id
_entity.type
_entity.pdbx_description
1 polymer ?
#
loop_
_entity_poly.entity_id
_entity_poly.type
_entity_poly.pdbx_seq_one_letter_code
_entity_poly.pdbx_strand_id
1 'polypeptide(L)'
;MIKNYKDSIITKIARLFFLITCTYGTTDYCLPKEIVNHNNTFYGSKYIYLTNICLYITVTCLFMGNMVRQLRVQGLLEIYRHTLCLMLPLNCLVSILFWTLFYIDPTLIRDKDLYNKNIRISLFSDLCVHLFPFLSLLVEHKGLIIKSHPCHCIFYILFTVTYYFICYYFSKLNNMWVYPLLGKLDLKNRILLFFFSTILVIFIYKMMMYFIKNEHENLNKY
;
A
#
# COMPACT_ATOMS: atom_id res chain seq x y z
N MET A 1 -17.80 10.38 15.50
CA MET A 1 -17.19 10.59 16.83
C MET A 1 -15.98 9.67 16.94
N ILE A 2 -14.77 10.22 17.07
CA ILE A 2 -13.61 9.44 17.55
C ILE A 2 -14.00 9.06 18.98
N LYS A 3 -14.13 7.76 19.30
CA LYS A 3 -14.38 7.37 20.70
C LYS A 3 -13.27 8.03 21.53
N ASN A 4 -13.57 8.50 22.74
CA ASN A 4 -12.58 8.99 23.71
C ASN A 4 -11.69 7.83 24.20
N TYR A 5 -11.14 7.06 23.27
CA TYR A 5 -10.14 6.05 23.54
C TYR A 5 -8.89 6.82 23.88
N LYS A 6 -8.53 6.80 25.16
CA LYS A 6 -7.30 7.41 25.63
C LYS A 6 -6.17 6.62 25.00
N ASP A 7 -5.63 7.12 23.90
CA ASP A 7 -4.55 6.45 23.19
C ASP A 7 -3.44 6.11 24.17
N SER A 8 -3.14 4.81 24.29
CA SER A 8 -2.03 4.36 25.11
C SER A 8 -0.74 4.98 24.59
N ILE A 9 0.23 5.17 25.49
CA ILE A 9 1.55 5.67 25.11
C ILE A 9 2.19 4.79 24.01
N ILE A 10 1.93 3.48 24.07
CA ILE A 10 2.38 2.49 23.09
C ILE A 10 1.79 2.79 21.70
N THR A 11 0.49 3.06 21.59
CA THR A 11 -0.14 3.40 20.30
C THR A 11 0.46 4.67 19.71
N LYS A 12 0.74 5.68 20.53
CA LYS A 12 1.38 6.93 20.07
C LYS A 12 2.80 6.69 19.55
N ILE A 13 3.59 5.92 20.29
CA ILE A 13 4.96 5.54 19.88
C ILE A 13 4.92 4.75 18.57
N ALA A 14 4.01 3.77 18.45
CA ALA A 14 3.85 2.98 17.24
C ALA A 14 3.50 3.83 16.02
N ARG A 15 2.56 4.78 16.17
CA ARG A 15 2.19 5.72 15.09
C ARG A 15 3.37 6.58 14.64
N LEU A 16 4.13 7.12 15.59
CA LEU A 16 5.31 7.93 15.27
C LEU A 16 6.38 7.10 14.56
N PHE A 17 6.67 5.90 15.09
CA PHE A 17 7.59 4.95 14.46
C PHE A 17 7.17 4.66 13.02
N PHE A 18 5.92 4.25 12.80
CA PHE A 18 5.44 3.92 11.47
C PHE A 18 5.40 5.12 10.52
N LEU A 19 5.07 6.31 11.00
CA LEU A 19 5.15 7.53 10.20
C LEU A 19 6.58 7.78 9.73
N ILE A 20 7.56 7.67 10.62
CA ILE A 20 8.98 7.85 10.28
C ILE A 20 9.43 6.79 9.29
N THR A 21 9.16 5.51 9.53
CA THR A 21 9.63 4.43 8.65
C THR A 21 8.95 4.43 7.29
N CYS A 22 7.64 4.72 7.22
CA CYS A 22 6.95 4.84 5.93
C CYS A 22 7.44 6.07 5.16
N THR A 23 7.70 7.19 5.87
CA THR A 23 8.29 8.38 5.24
C THR A 23 9.68 8.07 4.71
N TYR A 24 10.53 7.41 5.50
CA TYR A 24 11.85 6.92 5.03
C TYR A 24 11.72 6.06 3.77
N GLY A 25 10.74 5.13 3.73
CA GLY A 25 10.44 4.31 2.56
C GLY A 25 10.12 5.11 1.29
N THR A 26 9.60 6.34 1.40
CA THR A 26 9.32 7.19 0.23
C THR A 26 10.55 7.91 -0.32
N THR A 27 11.65 7.94 0.42
CA THR A 27 12.88 8.66 0.04
C THR A 27 13.81 7.80 -0.82
N ASP A 28 14.70 8.43 -1.59
CA ASP A 28 15.75 7.70 -2.33
C ASP A 28 16.81 7.10 -1.40
N TYR A 29 16.92 7.59 -0.16
CA TYR A 29 17.81 7.07 0.87
C TYR A 29 17.46 5.65 1.32
N CYS A 30 16.27 5.14 1.00
CA CYS A 30 15.90 3.75 1.27
C CYS A 30 16.47 2.77 0.24
N LEU A 31 17.06 3.26 -0.87
CA LEU A 31 17.56 2.45 -1.97
C LEU A 31 19.08 2.64 -2.19
N PRO A 32 19.79 1.62 -2.67
CA PRO A 32 21.13 1.77 -3.25
C PRO A 32 21.14 2.79 -4.39
N LYS A 33 22.23 3.56 -4.51
CA LYS A 33 22.38 4.63 -5.52
C LYS A 33 22.21 4.11 -6.94
N GLU A 34 22.66 2.89 -7.20
CA GLU A 34 22.57 2.23 -8.49
C GLU A 34 21.11 1.97 -8.89
N ILE A 35 20.27 1.58 -7.93
CA ILE A 35 18.82 1.39 -8.15
C ILE A 35 18.15 2.74 -8.38
N VAL A 36 18.52 3.78 -7.62
CA VAL A 36 17.99 5.14 -7.82
C VAL A 36 18.34 5.66 -9.20
N ASN A 37 19.61 5.56 -9.60
CA ASN A 37 20.08 5.98 -10.91
C ASN A 37 19.38 5.21 -12.03
N HIS A 38 19.24 3.89 -11.89
CA HIS A 38 18.50 3.07 -12.84
C HIS A 38 17.04 3.50 -12.96
N ASN A 39 16.33 3.69 -11.84
CA ASN A 39 14.94 4.16 -11.87
C ASN A 39 14.79 5.52 -12.54
N ASN A 40 15.75 6.43 -12.33
CA ASN A 40 15.73 7.77 -12.93
C ASN A 40 15.98 7.78 -14.44
N THR A 41 16.40 6.66 -15.05
CA THR A 41 16.49 6.55 -16.51
C THR A 41 15.15 6.30 -17.19
N PHE A 42 14.12 5.89 -16.45
CA PHE A 42 12.80 5.57 -16.99
C PHE A 42 11.79 6.70 -16.79
N TYR A 43 10.89 6.87 -17.74
CA TYR A 43 9.72 7.73 -17.59
C TYR A 43 8.88 7.25 -16.42
N GLY A 44 8.49 8.19 -15.55
CA GLY A 44 7.73 7.94 -14.33
C GLY A 44 8.56 7.48 -13.13
N SER A 45 9.81 7.07 -13.33
CA SER A 45 10.76 6.63 -12.28
C SER A 45 10.08 5.68 -11.28
N LYS A 46 10.34 5.85 -9.97
CA LYS A 46 9.74 5.04 -8.92
C LYS A 46 8.24 5.32 -8.68
N TYR A 47 7.68 6.39 -9.23
CA TYR A 47 6.32 6.85 -8.91
C TYR A 47 5.21 6.02 -9.57
N ILE A 48 5.54 5.19 -10.56
CA ILE A 48 4.58 4.34 -11.29
C ILE A 48 4.37 2.96 -10.63
N TYR A 49 5.21 2.60 -9.66
CA TYR A 49 5.08 1.34 -8.94
C TYR A 49 3.90 1.42 -7.96
N LEU A 50 3.03 0.40 -7.99
CA LEU A 50 1.85 0.30 -7.12
C LEU A 50 2.22 0.47 -5.65
N THR A 51 3.30 -0.17 -5.23
CA THR A 51 3.83 -0.08 -3.87
C THR A 51 4.09 1.37 -3.47
N ASN A 52 4.74 2.16 -4.35
CA ASN A 52 5.06 3.55 -4.04
C ASN A 52 3.83 4.44 -4.03
N ILE A 53 2.89 4.23 -4.97
CA ILE A 53 1.59 4.93 -4.96
C ILE A 53 0.87 4.69 -3.63
N CYS A 54 0.78 3.42 -3.20
CA CYS A 54 0.15 3.05 -1.92
C CYS A 54 0.89 3.66 -0.73
N LEU A 55 2.22 3.65 -0.76
CA LEU A 55 3.06 4.22 0.30
C LEU A 55 2.87 5.72 0.45
N TYR A 56 2.85 6.48 -0.65
CA TYR A 56 2.60 7.93 -0.62
C TYR A 56 1.22 8.25 -0.02
N ILE A 57 0.17 7.56 -0.47
CA ILE A 57 -1.18 7.76 0.08
C ILE A 57 -1.23 7.35 1.55
N THR A 58 -0.50 6.29 1.94
CA THR A 58 -0.40 5.85 3.33
C THR A 58 0.26 6.92 4.21
N VAL A 59 1.38 7.50 3.80
CA VAL A 59 2.03 8.61 4.52
C VAL A 59 1.07 9.79 4.66
N THR A 60 0.38 10.19 3.59
CA THR A 60 -0.67 11.22 3.65
C THR A 60 -1.79 10.85 4.62
N CYS A 61 -2.22 9.60 4.64
CA CYS A 61 -3.23 9.08 5.57
C CYS A 61 -2.77 9.19 7.04
N LEU A 62 -1.51 8.85 7.34
CA LEU A 62 -0.94 8.96 8.68
C LEU A 62 -0.85 10.42 9.15
N PHE A 63 -0.41 11.33 8.27
CA PHE A 63 -0.43 12.78 8.55
C PHE A 63 -1.84 13.29 8.80
N MET A 64 -2.79 12.92 7.94
CA MET A 64 -4.19 13.30 8.08
C MET A 64 -4.79 12.77 9.38
N GLY A 65 -4.45 11.54 9.81
CA GLY A 65 -4.86 10.99 11.10
C GLY A 65 -4.41 11.85 12.28
N ASN A 66 -3.18 12.38 12.25
CA ASN A 66 -2.68 13.31 13.26
C ASN A 66 -3.45 14.64 13.25
N MET A 67 -3.71 15.20 12.06
CA MET A 67 -4.50 16.42 11.91
C MET A 67 -5.92 16.24 12.42
N VAL A 68 -6.59 15.12 12.12
CA VAL A 68 -7.94 14.81 12.60
C VAL A 68 -8.00 14.77 14.13
N ARG A 69 -6.99 14.19 14.79
CA ARG A 69 -6.89 14.14 16.25
C ARG A 69 -6.71 15.51 16.89
N GLN A 70 -6.01 16.43 16.22
CA GLN A 70 -5.75 17.79 16.71
C GLN A 70 -6.87 18.79 16.38
N LEU A 71 -7.28 18.85 15.11
CA LEU A 71 -8.19 19.87 14.58
C LEU A 71 -9.67 19.50 14.72
N ARG A 72 -10.00 18.21 14.87
CA ARG A 72 -11.37 17.70 15.07
C ARG A 72 -12.39 18.12 13.99
N VAL A 73 -11.92 18.40 12.77
CA VAL A 73 -12.78 18.76 11.63
C VAL A 73 -13.49 17.51 11.08
N GLN A 74 -14.82 17.55 10.99
CA GLN A 74 -15.63 16.39 10.57
C GLN A 74 -15.37 15.97 9.12
N GLY A 75 -15.25 16.91 8.18
CA GLY A 75 -14.96 16.59 6.78
C GLY A 75 -13.62 15.85 6.61
N LEU A 76 -12.60 16.29 7.34
CA LEU A 76 -11.29 15.64 7.34
C LEU A 76 -11.35 14.22 7.93
N LEU A 77 -12.18 14.02 8.97
CA LEU A 77 -12.40 12.70 9.57
C LEU A 77 -13.04 11.72 8.57
N GLU A 78 -14.02 12.15 7.77
CA GLU A 78 -14.66 11.27 6.79
C GLU A 78 -13.70 10.91 5.64
N ILE A 79 -12.95 11.89 5.10
CA ILE A 79 -11.90 11.62 4.09
C ILE A 79 -10.89 10.62 4.65
N TYR A 80 -10.43 10.84 5.88
CA TYR A 80 -9.49 9.93 6.55
C TYR A 80 -10.02 8.51 6.70
N ARG A 81 -11.28 8.34 7.10
CA ARG A 81 -11.92 7.02 7.21
C ARG A 81 -12.01 6.31 5.86
N HIS A 82 -12.41 7.03 4.81
CA HIS A 82 -12.47 6.46 3.47
C HIS A 82 -11.07 6.06 2.99
N THR A 83 -10.07 6.93 3.12
CA THR A 83 -8.69 6.62 2.76
C THR A 83 -8.18 5.40 3.52
N LEU A 84 -8.46 5.29 4.82
CA LEU A 84 -8.08 4.13 5.62
C LEU A 84 -8.76 2.84 5.14
N CYS A 85 -10.06 2.90 4.82
CA CYS A 85 -10.81 1.74 4.28
C CYS A 85 -10.28 1.26 2.93
N LEU A 86 -9.76 2.18 2.12
CA LEU A 86 -9.19 1.88 0.80
C LEU A 86 -7.75 1.38 0.88
N MET A 87 -6.92 2.05 1.69
CA MET A 87 -5.49 1.77 1.73
C MET A 87 -5.14 0.55 2.57
N LEU A 88 -5.92 0.23 3.60
CA LEU A 88 -5.60 -0.93 4.45
C LEU A 88 -5.63 -2.26 3.66
N PRO A 89 -6.68 -2.58 2.88
CA PRO A 89 -6.70 -3.78 2.04
C PRO A 89 -5.68 -3.72 0.89
N LEU A 90 -5.49 -2.54 0.29
CA LEU A 90 -4.56 -2.39 -0.83
C LEU A 90 -3.11 -2.61 -0.41
N ASN A 91 -2.69 -2.07 0.75
CA ASN A 91 -1.37 -2.35 1.30
C ASN A 91 -1.21 -3.81 1.72
N CYS A 92 -2.26 -4.46 2.25
CA CYS A 92 -2.23 -5.90 2.52
C CYS A 92 -2.01 -6.72 1.24
N LEU A 93 -2.71 -6.39 0.14
CA LEU A 93 -2.47 -6.99 -1.17
C LEU A 93 -1.02 -6.79 -1.62
N VAL A 94 -0.50 -5.56 -1.53
CA VAL A 94 0.90 -5.23 -1.89
C VAL A 94 1.89 -6.06 -1.08
N SER A 95 1.70 -6.17 0.24
CA SER A 95 2.53 -7.02 1.10
C SER A 95 2.51 -8.48 0.63
N ILE A 96 1.33 -9.05 0.41
CA ILE A 96 1.17 -10.45 -0.01
C ILE A 96 1.86 -10.70 -1.35
N LEU A 97 1.58 -9.85 -2.36
CA LEU A 97 2.16 -10.00 -3.69
C LEU A 97 3.69 -9.87 -3.66
N PHE A 98 4.21 -8.85 -2.97
CA PHE A 98 5.65 -8.63 -2.88
C PHE A 98 6.36 -9.81 -2.24
N TRP A 99 5.96 -10.22 -1.03
CA TRP A 99 6.67 -11.27 -0.30
C TRP A 99 6.52 -12.64 -0.97
N THR A 100 5.38 -12.92 -1.60
CA THR A 100 5.18 -14.16 -2.38
C THR A 100 6.11 -14.19 -3.58
N LEU A 101 6.13 -13.14 -4.40
CA LEU A 101 6.99 -13.08 -5.59
C LEU A 101 8.47 -13.05 -5.21
N PHE A 102 8.83 -12.31 -4.16
CA PHE A 102 10.19 -12.24 -3.64
C PHE A 102 10.69 -13.60 -3.16
N TYR A 103 9.84 -14.37 -2.48
CA TYR A 103 10.20 -15.72 -2.01
C TYR A 103 10.36 -16.72 -3.16
N ILE A 104 9.49 -16.64 -4.18
CA ILE A 104 9.55 -17.54 -5.35
C ILE A 104 10.78 -17.24 -6.20
N ASP A 105 10.92 -15.99 -6.65
CA ASP A 105 12.04 -15.51 -7.46
C ASP A 105 12.09 -13.98 -7.39
N PRO A 106 13.08 -13.39 -6.69
CA PRO A 106 13.25 -11.95 -6.57
C PRO A 106 13.33 -11.21 -7.91
N THR A 107 13.76 -11.87 -9.00
CA THR A 107 13.88 -11.27 -10.34
C THR A 107 12.53 -11.10 -11.04
N LEU A 108 11.43 -11.56 -10.44
CA LEU A 108 10.07 -11.26 -10.92
C LEU A 108 9.65 -9.81 -10.61
N ILE A 109 10.25 -9.21 -9.58
CA ILE A 109 9.92 -7.88 -9.08
C ILE A 109 11.13 -6.93 -9.02
N ARG A 110 12.35 -7.45 -9.17
CA ARG A 110 13.60 -6.68 -9.23
C ARG A 110 14.25 -6.81 -10.59
N ASP A 111 14.97 -5.78 -11.01
CA ASP A 111 15.81 -5.85 -12.20
C ASP A 111 16.83 -6.99 -12.10
N LYS A 112 16.90 -7.82 -13.14
CA LYS A 112 17.72 -9.03 -13.15
C LYS A 112 19.20 -8.71 -13.18
N ASP A 113 19.61 -7.65 -13.88
CA ASP A 113 21.03 -7.31 -14.05
C ASP A 113 21.61 -6.71 -12.77
N LEU A 114 20.87 -5.80 -12.12
CA LEU A 114 21.21 -5.30 -10.79
C LEU A 114 21.20 -6.43 -9.77
N TYR A 115 20.24 -7.35 -9.87
CA TYR A 115 20.21 -8.52 -9.00
C TYR A 115 21.44 -9.42 -9.22
N ASN A 116 21.84 -9.70 -10.45
CA ASN A 116 23.03 -10.52 -10.71
C ASN A 116 24.33 -9.84 -10.27
N LYS A 117 24.39 -8.51 -10.28
CA LYS A 117 25.52 -7.70 -9.76
C LYS A 117 25.57 -7.60 -8.23
N ASN A 118 24.75 -8.37 -7.51
CA ASN A 118 24.63 -8.33 -6.06
C ASN A 118 24.20 -6.96 -5.49
N ILE A 119 23.56 -6.11 -6.30
CA ILE A 119 22.96 -4.87 -5.82
C ILE A 119 21.61 -5.25 -5.21
N ARG A 120 21.48 -5.06 -3.89
CA ARG A 120 20.33 -5.51 -3.10
C ARG A 120 19.71 -4.35 -2.33
N ILE A 121 18.39 -4.35 -2.27
CA ILE A 121 17.66 -3.53 -1.30
C ILE A 121 17.80 -4.21 0.07
N SER A 122 18.04 -3.43 1.12
CA SER A 122 18.15 -3.95 2.48
C SER A 122 16.80 -4.50 2.95
N LEU A 123 16.79 -5.53 3.80
CA LEU A 123 15.56 -6.07 4.36
C LEU A 123 14.73 -4.99 5.08
N PHE A 124 15.39 -4.08 5.79
CA PHE A 124 14.71 -2.98 6.47
C PHE A 124 14.02 -2.03 5.47
N SER A 125 14.68 -1.71 4.36
CA SER A 125 14.07 -0.93 3.28
C SER A 125 12.88 -1.66 2.67
N ASP A 126 12.98 -2.97 2.42
CA ASP A 126 11.87 -3.77 1.92
C ASP A 126 10.68 -3.75 2.90
N LEU A 127 10.93 -3.87 4.20
CA LEU A 127 9.90 -3.77 5.25
C LEU A 127 9.23 -2.38 5.26
N CYS A 128 10.02 -1.31 5.16
CA CYS A 128 9.51 0.07 5.13
C CYS A 128 8.56 0.34 3.97
N VAL A 129 8.79 -0.29 2.82
CA VAL A 129 8.02 -0.04 1.59
C VAL A 129 6.88 -1.06 1.42
N HIS A 130 7.04 -2.30 1.90
CA HIS A 130 6.08 -3.38 1.60
C HIS A 130 5.28 -3.90 2.79
N LEU A 131 5.75 -3.78 4.04
CA LEU A 131 5.04 -4.33 5.22
C LEU A 131 4.58 -3.26 6.20
N PHE A 132 5.46 -2.33 6.57
CA PHE A 132 5.15 -1.28 7.53
C PHE A 132 3.97 -0.39 7.12
N PRO A 133 3.71 -0.09 5.84
CA PRO A 133 2.51 0.63 5.44
C PRO A 133 1.22 -0.09 5.86
N PHE A 134 1.15 -1.40 5.63
CA PHE A 134 0.02 -2.22 6.08
C PHE A 134 -0.12 -2.23 7.61
N LEU A 135 0.98 -2.46 8.34
CA LEU A 135 0.97 -2.47 9.81
C LEU A 135 0.60 -1.09 10.39
N SER A 136 1.04 0.00 9.75
CA SER A 136 0.72 1.36 10.19
C SER A 136 -0.78 1.64 10.13
N LEU A 137 -1.45 1.19 9.06
CA LEU A 137 -2.90 1.32 8.89
C LEU A 137 -3.67 0.39 9.84
N LEU A 138 -3.11 -0.77 10.19
CA LEU A 138 -3.63 -1.60 11.29
C LEU A 138 -3.50 -0.91 12.65
N VAL A 139 -2.52 -0.04 12.88
CA VAL A 139 -2.49 0.77 14.10
C VAL A 139 -3.49 1.91 14.03
N GLU A 140 -3.63 2.58 12.87
CA GLU A 140 -4.54 3.70 12.70
C GLU A 140 -6.02 3.32 12.87
N HIS A 141 -6.46 2.14 12.43
CA HIS A 141 -7.87 1.76 12.60
C HIS A 141 -8.29 1.60 14.06
N LYS A 142 -7.35 1.35 14.98
CA LYS A 142 -7.67 1.19 16.40
C LYS A 142 -8.28 2.48 16.96
N GLY A 143 -9.48 2.36 17.52
CA GLY A 143 -10.22 3.48 18.10
C GLY A 143 -11.04 4.30 17.09
N LEU A 144 -11.04 3.92 15.81
CA LEU A 144 -11.88 4.52 14.79
C LEU A 144 -13.07 3.63 14.45
N ILE A 145 -14.24 4.25 14.38
CA ILE A 145 -15.41 3.61 13.80
C ILE A 145 -15.33 3.81 12.29
N ILE A 146 -15.05 2.74 11.56
CA ILE A 146 -15.11 2.70 10.11
C ILE A 146 -16.30 1.86 9.66
N LYS A 147 -16.87 2.20 8.50
CA LYS A 147 -18.03 1.51 7.93
C LYS A 147 -17.73 1.08 6.51
N SER A 148 -18.20 -0.11 6.15
CA SER A 148 -18.12 -0.56 4.78
C SER A 148 -19.05 0.27 3.89
N HIS A 149 -18.57 0.70 2.71
CA HIS A 149 -19.39 1.35 1.69
C HIS A 149 -19.19 0.65 0.33
N PRO A 150 -20.24 0.50 -0.51
CA PRO A 150 -20.12 -0.09 -1.85
C PRO A 150 -19.13 0.65 -2.75
N CYS A 151 -19.00 1.97 -2.59
CA CYS A 151 -18.04 2.77 -3.35
C CYS A 151 -16.59 2.29 -3.19
N HIS A 152 -16.23 1.65 -2.07
CA HIS A 152 -14.88 1.10 -1.88
C HIS A 152 -14.60 -0.07 -2.84
N CYS A 153 -15.59 -0.92 -3.11
CA CYS A 153 -15.45 -2.01 -4.08
C CYS A 153 -15.34 -1.46 -5.51
N ILE A 154 -16.16 -0.45 -5.84
CA ILE A 154 -16.11 0.25 -7.13
C ILE A 154 -14.74 0.91 -7.32
N PHE A 155 -14.19 1.53 -6.27
CA PHE A 155 -12.85 2.11 -6.29
C PHE A 155 -11.80 1.08 -6.68
N TYR A 156 -11.78 -0.12 -6.09
CA TYR A 156 -10.77 -1.13 -6.44
C TYR A 156 -10.83 -1.58 -7.90
N ILE A 157 -12.05 -1.69 -8.45
CA ILE A 157 -12.26 -2.03 -9.86
C ILE A 157 -11.69 -0.93 -10.75
N LEU A 158 -12.13 0.32 -10.53
CA LEU A 158 -11.69 1.47 -11.32
C LEU A 158 -10.18 1.72 -11.19
N PHE A 159 -9.65 1.58 -9.97
CA PHE A 159 -8.23 1.74 -9.68
C PHE A 159 -7.42 0.69 -10.45
N THR A 160 -7.84 -0.58 -10.44
CA THR A 160 -7.11 -1.64 -11.15
C THR A 160 -7.12 -1.43 -12.66
N VAL A 161 -8.27 -1.09 -13.24
CA VAL A 161 -8.39 -0.79 -14.69
C VAL A 161 -7.49 0.40 -15.05
N THR A 162 -7.56 1.48 -14.28
CA THR A 162 -6.72 2.67 -14.49
C THR A 162 -5.24 2.32 -14.37
N TYR A 163 -4.87 1.55 -13.34
CA TYR A 163 -3.48 1.17 -13.10
C TYR A 163 -2.92 0.26 -14.20
N TYR A 164 -3.74 -0.64 -14.77
CA TYR A 164 -3.37 -1.44 -15.93
C TYR A 164 -3.02 -0.54 -17.13
N PHE A 165 -3.84 0.46 -17.43
CA PHE A 165 -3.57 1.39 -18.53
C PHE A 165 -2.33 2.25 -18.27
N ILE A 166 -2.08 2.68 -17.02
CA ILE A 166 -0.83 3.34 -16.64
C ILE A 166 0.37 2.42 -16.92
N CYS A 167 0.32 1.17 -16.47
CA CYS A 167 1.39 0.19 -16.72
C CYS A 167 1.62 -0.03 -18.21
N TYR A 168 0.54 -0.16 -18.98
CA TYR A 168 0.62 -0.33 -20.43
C TYR A 168 1.24 0.89 -21.11
N TYR A 169 0.80 2.10 -20.76
CA TYR A 169 1.33 3.34 -21.30
C TYR A 169 2.84 3.48 -21.04
N PHE A 170 3.27 3.32 -19.78
CA PHE A 170 4.69 3.37 -19.44
C PHE A 170 5.50 2.22 -20.06
N SER A 171 4.87 1.06 -20.32
CA SER A 171 5.55 -0.01 -21.05
C SER A 171 5.93 0.37 -22.48
N LYS A 172 5.13 1.22 -23.12
CA LYS A 172 5.41 1.75 -24.46
C LYS A 172 6.48 2.83 -24.45
N LEU A 173 6.53 3.66 -23.42
CA LEU A 173 7.56 4.71 -23.29
C LEU A 173 8.93 4.13 -22.94
N ASN A 174 8.97 3.17 -22.03
CA ASN A 174 10.22 2.63 -21.48
C ASN A 174 10.72 1.38 -22.24
N ASN A 175 9.94 0.86 -23.20
CA ASN A 175 10.14 -0.45 -23.83
C ASN A 175 10.25 -1.62 -22.83
N MET A 176 9.78 -1.41 -21.60
CA MET A 176 9.82 -2.36 -20.50
C MET A 176 8.62 -2.16 -19.59
N TRP A 177 8.07 -3.25 -19.06
CA TRP A 177 6.96 -3.18 -18.12
C TRP A 177 7.43 -2.72 -16.74
N VAL A 178 6.52 -2.04 -16.02
CA VAL A 178 6.74 -1.57 -14.64
C VAL A 178 7.26 -2.68 -13.72
N TYR A 179 6.75 -3.90 -13.92
CA TYR A 179 7.24 -5.10 -13.21
C TYR A 179 7.79 -6.10 -14.23
N PRO A 180 8.99 -6.67 -14.01
CA PRO A 180 9.56 -7.70 -14.88
C PRO A 180 8.61 -8.87 -15.15
N LEU A 181 7.84 -9.31 -14.14
CA LEU A 181 6.81 -10.33 -14.28
C LEU A 181 5.84 -10.03 -15.43
N LEU A 182 5.36 -8.78 -15.56
CA LEU A 182 4.42 -8.42 -16.62
C LEU A 182 5.04 -8.56 -18.01
N GLY A 183 6.36 -8.34 -18.15
CA GLY A 183 7.08 -8.57 -19.40
C GLY A 183 7.10 -10.04 -19.82
N LYS A 184 7.09 -10.97 -18.85
CA LYS A 184 7.09 -12.42 -19.08
C LYS A 184 5.71 -12.99 -19.43
N LEU A 185 4.64 -12.26 -19.16
CA LEU A 185 3.26 -12.69 -19.41
C LEU A 185 2.76 -12.22 -20.77
N ASP A 186 1.94 -13.03 -21.44
CA ASP A 186 1.17 -12.57 -22.59
C ASP A 186 -0.03 -11.69 -22.16
N LEU A 187 -0.76 -11.12 -23.12
CA LEU A 187 -1.90 -10.23 -22.83
C LEU A 187 -2.96 -10.92 -21.95
N LYS A 188 -3.28 -12.19 -22.25
CA LYS A 188 -4.30 -12.95 -21.52
C LYS A 188 -3.90 -13.12 -20.05
N ASN A 189 -2.66 -13.53 -19.78
CA ASN A 189 -2.18 -13.72 -18.42
C ASN A 189 -2.03 -12.40 -17.65
N ARG A 190 -1.70 -11.29 -18.32
CA ARG A 190 -1.72 -9.95 -17.70
C ARG A 190 -3.14 -9.58 -17.26
N ILE A 191 -4.14 -9.75 -18.12
CA ILE A 191 -5.54 -9.46 -17.78
C ILE A 191 -5.99 -10.32 -16.59
N LEU A 192 -5.67 -11.62 -16.60
CA LEU A 192 -5.98 -12.52 -15.49
C LEU A 192 -5.32 -12.09 -14.18
N LEU A 193 -4.04 -11.70 -14.21
CA LEU A 193 -3.32 -11.23 -13.02
C LEU A 193 -4.00 -10.02 -12.39
N PHE A 194 -4.37 -9.00 -13.18
CA PHE A 194 -5.05 -7.81 -12.67
C PHE A 194 -6.47 -8.13 -12.18
N PHE A 195 -7.19 -9.00 -12.89
CA PHE A 195 -8.53 -9.46 -12.49
C PHE A 195 -8.49 -10.19 -11.13
N PHE A 196 -7.62 -11.18 -10.97
CA PHE A 196 -7.47 -11.90 -9.70
C PHE A 196 -6.96 -11.00 -8.57
N SER A 197 -6.08 -10.04 -8.87
CA SER A 197 -5.65 -9.03 -7.89
C SER A 197 -6.81 -8.16 -7.41
N THR A 198 -7.74 -7.80 -8.31
CA THR A 198 -8.97 -7.05 -7.96
C THR A 198 -9.87 -7.86 -7.04
N ILE A 199 -10.12 -9.12 -7.38
CA ILE A 199 -10.93 -10.01 -6.54
C ILE A 199 -10.30 -10.17 -5.17
N LEU A 200 -8.98 -10.37 -5.13
CA LEU A 200 -8.24 -10.56 -3.88
C LEU A 200 -8.32 -9.34 -2.97
N VAL A 201 -8.13 -8.11 -3.48
CA VAL A 201 -8.26 -6.90 -2.64
C VAL A 201 -9.70 -6.67 -2.17
N ILE A 202 -10.70 -6.97 -2.99
CA ILE A 202 -12.12 -6.89 -2.59
C ILE A 202 -12.41 -7.92 -1.48
N PHE A 203 -11.90 -9.14 -1.63
CA PHE A 203 -12.03 -10.19 -0.62
C PHE A 203 -11.36 -9.77 0.71
N ILE A 204 -10.12 -9.29 0.66
CA ILE A 204 -9.39 -8.77 1.84
C ILE A 204 -10.19 -7.65 2.50
N TYR A 205 -10.70 -6.69 1.72
CA TYR A 205 -11.53 -5.60 2.23
C TYR A 205 -12.78 -6.12 2.96
N LYS A 206 -13.53 -7.04 2.34
CA LYS A 206 -14.75 -7.61 2.95
C LYS A 206 -14.42 -8.37 4.24
N MET A 207 -13.35 -9.16 4.25
CA MET A 207 -12.88 -9.87 5.43
C MET A 207 -12.51 -8.90 6.57
N MET A 208 -11.76 -7.84 6.27
CA MET A 208 -11.40 -6.82 7.26
C MET A 208 -12.63 -6.11 7.83
N MET A 209 -13.58 -5.70 6.98
CA MET A 209 -14.81 -5.07 7.45
C MET A 209 -15.65 -6.02 8.33
N TYR A 210 -15.66 -7.32 8.02
CA TYR A 210 -16.32 -8.33 8.84
C TYR A 210 -15.68 -8.43 10.24
N PHE A 211 -14.34 -8.53 10.33
CA PHE A 211 -13.65 -8.58 11.61
C PHE A 211 -13.84 -7.31 12.45
N ILE A 212 -13.74 -6.13 11.82
CA ILE A 212 -13.90 -4.84 12.51
C ILE A 212 -15.33 -4.66 13.02
N LYS A 213 -16.33 -5.10 12.25
CA LYS A 213 -17.73 -5.10 12.72
C LYS A 213 -17.89 -5.97 13.97
N ASN A 214 -17.35 -7.19 13.95
CA ASN A 214 -17.44 -8.12 15.08
C ASN A 214 -16.71 -7.59 16.33
N GLU A 215 -15.55 -6.96 16.17
CA GLU A 215 -14.81 -6.33 17.27
C GLU A 215 -15.66 -5.23 17.93
N HIS A 216 -16.32 -4.39 17.14
CA HIS A 216 -17.20 -3.34 17.67
C HIS A 216 -18.45 -3.89 18.38
N GLU A 217 -19.06 -4.96 17.88
CA GLU A 217 -20.21 -5.60 18.54
C GLU A 217 -19.81 -6.20 19.89
N ASN A 218 -18.64 -6.85 19.97
CA ASN A 218 -18.13 -7.40 21.22
C ASN A 218 -17.81 -6.32 22.25
N LEU A 219 -17.23 -5.18 21.83
CA LEU A 219 -16.93 -4.05 22.71
C LEU A 219 -18.16 -3.32 23.27
N ASN A 220 -19.35 -3.49 22.68
CA ASN A 220 -20.57 -2.86 23.16
C ASN A 220 -21.44 -3.81 24.03
N LYS A 221 -21.04 -5.09 24.17
CA LYS A 221 -21.73 -6.08 25.02
C LYS A 221 -21.24 -6.07 26.48
N TYR A 222 -20.13 -5.39 26.76
CA TYR A 222 -19.52 -5.22 28.08
C TYR A 222 -19.45 -3.74 28.43
#